data_AF-A0A7C5ASF2-F1
#
_entry.id   AF-A0A7C5ASF2-F1
#
_cell.length_a   1.000
_cell.length_b   1.000
_cell.length_c   1.000
_cell.angle_alpha   90.00
_cell.angle_beta   90.00
_cell.angle_gamma   90.00
#
_symmetry.space_group_name_H-M   'P 1'
#
loop_
_entity.id
_entity.type
_entity.pdbx_description
1 polymer ?
#
loop_
_entity_poly.entity_id
_entity_poly.type
_entity_poly.pdbx_seq_one_letter_code
_entity_poly.pdbx_strand_id
1 'polypeptide(L)'
;MAGRVKRRHWACGLLLVGLLCGACASWQAHSAAPIEIVAPTATASPTAAPIVVHVVGAVKRPGVYTLAAQSRVVDAVNAAGGLAPGADTERINLADFLR
;
A
#
# COMPACT_ATOMS: atom_id res chain seq x y z
N MET A 1 -8.62 13.91 71.30
CA MET A 1 -8.55 14.56 69.98
C MET A 1 -7.72 13.71 69.01
N ALA A 2 -8.27 12.65 68.41
CA ALA A 2 -7.58 11.88 67.35
C ALA A 2 -8.62 11.01 66.62
N GLY A 3 -8.86 11.26 65.33
CA GLY A 3 -9.81 10.45 64.56
C GLY A 3 -10.25 11.01 63.22
N ARG A 4 -10.02 12.31 62.96
CA ARG A 4 -10.49 12.98 61.73
C ARG A 4 -9.45 13.12 60.60
N VAL A 5 -8.24 12.57 60.75
CA VAL A 5 -7.15 12.76 59.78
C VAL A 5 -7.07 11.64 58.74
N LYS A 6 -7.40 10.38 59.09
CA LYS A 6 -7.18 9.22 58.18
C LYS A 6 -8.15 9.15 56.99
N ARG A 7 -9.39 9.65 57.14
CA ARG A 7 -10.41 9.62 56.07
C ARG A 7 -10.16 10.62 54.94
N ARG A 8 -9.40 11.69 55.19
CA ARG A 8 -9.10 12.74 54.19
C ARG A 8 -8.02 12.31 53.20
N HIS A 9 -7.11 11.42 53.60
CA HIS A 9 -6.05 10.91 52.72
C HIS A 9 -6.56 9.88 51.70
N TRP A 10 -7.62 9.13 52.04
CA TRP A 10 -8.21 8.13 51.13
C TRP A 10 -9.06 8.79 50.04
N ALA A 11 -9.71 9.91 50.37
CA ALA A 11 -10.51 10.69 49.42
C ALA A 11 -9.66 11.36 48.32
N CYS A 12 -8.47 11.91 48.66
CA CYS A 12 -7.55 12.44 47.65
C CYS A 12 -6.96 11.35 46.74
N GLY A 13 -6.69 10.15 47.26
CA GLY A 13 -6.16 9.03 46.46
C GLY A 13 -7.14 8.52 45.41
N LEU A 14 -8.44 8.44 45.76
CA LEU A 14 -9.51 8.00 44.84
C LEU A 14 -9.81 9.01 43.73
N LEU A 15 -9.71 10.31 44.01
CA LEU A 15 -9.92 11.37 43.03
C LEU A 15 -8.82 11.41 41.95
N LEU A 16 -7.56 11.11 42.31
CA LEU A 16 -6.44 11.07 41.36
C LEU A 16 -6.47 9.84 40.44
N VAL A 17 -6.95 8.69 40.93
CA VAL A 17 -7.11 7.46 40.11
C VAL A 17 -8.28 7.59 39.13
N GLY A 18 -9.38 8.25 39.52
CA GLY A 18 -10.51 8.50 38.63
C GLY A 18 -10.17 9.38 37.43
N LEU A 19 -9.27 10.35 37.59
CA LEU A 19 -8.86 11.27 36.51
C LEU A 19 -7.90 10.61 35.49
N LEU A 20 -7.06 9.67 35.93
CA LEU A 20 -6.16 8.92 35.06
C LEU A 20 -6.88 7.85 34.22
N CYS A 21 -7.92 7.20 34.75
CA CYS A 21 -8.75 6.25 33.96
C CYS A 21 -9.68 6.95 32.96
N GLY A 22 -10.17 8.16 33.27
CA GLY A 22 -11.03 8.93 32.38
C GLY A 22 -10.36 9.35 31.07
N ALA A 23 -9.05 9.58 31.09
CA ALA A 23 -8.27 9.92 29.89
C ALA A 23 -7.92 8.71 29.00
N CYS A 24 -8.00 7.48 29.53
CA CYS A 24 -7.77 6.26 28.74
C CYS A 24 -9.05 5.82 28.01
N ALA A 25 -10.23 6.09 28.60
CA ALA A 25 -11.53 5.73 28.02
C ALA A 25 -11.90 6.57 26.78
N SER A 26 -11.27 7.74 26.57
CA SER A 26 -11.51 8.57 25.39
C SER A 26 -10.68 8.19 24.16
N TRP A 27 -9.69 7.30 24.29
CA TRP A 27 -8.86 6.85 23.17
C TRP A 27 -9.45 5.62 22.43
N GLN A 28 -10.47 4.98 22.99
CA GLN A 28 -10.84 3.61 22.60
C GLN A 28 -11.98 3.50 21.57
N ALA A 29 -12.31 4.57 20.85
CA ALA A 29 -13.38 4.52 19.86
C ALA A 29 -12.95 5.05 18.49
N HIS A 30 -11.82 4.57 17.97
CA HIS A 30 -11.69 4.43 16.51
C HIS A 30 -12.35 3.11 16.12
N SER A 31 -13.68 3.13 16.03
CA SER A 31 -14.43 2.01 15.44
C SER A 31 -14.06 1.93 13.96
N ALA A 32 -13.29 0.91 13.59
CA ALA A 32 -13.07 0.55 12.20
C ALA A 32 -14.43 0.21 11.57
N ALA A 33 -14.90 1.04 10.64
CA ALA A 33 -16.09 0.73 9.87
C ALA A 33 -15.86 -0.59 9.08
N PRO A 34 -16.88 -1.47 8.98
CA PRO A 34 -16.76 -2.69 8.20
C PRO A 34 -16.46 -2.35 6.74
N ILE A 35 -15.40 -2.95 6.18
CA ILE A 35 -15.08 -2.82 4.75
C ILE A 35 -16.05 -3.72 3.97
N GLU A 36 -17.04 -3.12 3.32
CA GLU A 36 -17.95 -3.83 2.43
C GLU A 36 -17.26 -4.05 1.06
N ILE A 37 -16.96 -5.30 0.74
CA ILE A 37 -16.36 -5.68 -0.55
C ILE A 37 -17.48 -5.72 -1.59
N VAL A 38 -17.74 -4.60 -2.25
CA VAL A 38 -18.64 -4.55 -3.40
C VAL A 38 -17.95 -5.27 -4.57
N ALA A 39 -18.55 -6.37 -5.04
CA ALA A 39 -18.04 -7.10 -6.19
C ALA A 39 -18.03 -6.18 -7.44
N PRO A 40 -16.94 -6.14 -8.21
CA PRO A 40 -16.89 -5.31 -9.41
C PRO A 40 -17.90 -5.85 -10.41
N THR A 41 -18.88 -5.03 -10.78
CA THR A 41 -19.73 -5.30 -11.95
C THR A 41 -18.85 -5.10 -13.19
N ALA A 42 -18.61 -6.17 -13.94
CA ALA A 42 -17.76 -6.14 -15.13
C ALA A 42 -18.37 -5.25 -16.21
N THR A 43 -17.96 -3.99 -16.24
CA THR A 43 -18.21 -3.10 -17.38
C THR A 43 -17.23 -3.50 -18.47
N ALA A 44 -17.72 -3.82 -19.67
CA ALA A 44 -16.87 -4.16 -20.80
C ALA A 44 -15.99 -2.94 -21.14
N SER A 45 -14.70 -3.01 -20.79
CA SER A 45 -13.72 -1.98 -21.14
C SER A 45 -13.48 -1.98 -22.66
N PRO A 46 -13.32 -0.80 -23.29
CA PRO A 46 -12.98 -0.72 -24.70
C PRO A 46 -11.69 -1.51 -24.97
N THR A 47 -11.71 -2.34 -26.02
CA THR A 47 -10.53 -3.09 -26.47
C THR A 47 -9.51 -2.12 -27.02
N ALA A 48 -8.52 -1.76 -26.21
CA ALA A 48 -7.44 -0.88 -26.62
C ALA A 48 -6.49 -1.62 -27.60
N ALA A 49 -6.02 -0.91 -28.61
CA ALA A 49 -5.18 -1.47 -29.67
C ALA A 49 -3.79 -1.88 -29.14
N PRO A 50 -3.20 -2.98 -29.66
CA PRO A 50 -1.86 -3.40 -29.26
C PRO A 50 -0.79 -2.38 -29.64
N ILE A 51 0.30 -2.35 -28.87
CA ILE A 51 1.44 -1.45 -29.07
C ILE A 51 2.61 -2.26 -29.64
N VAL A 52 3.33 -1.69 -30.61
CA VAL A 52 4.55 -2.28 -31.16
C VAL A 52 5.76 -1.54 -30.62
N VAL A 53 6.69 -2.25 -30.01
CA VAL A 53 7.90 -1.68 -29.39
C VAL A 53 9.15 -2.35 -29.94
N HIS A 54 10.21 -1.56 -30.12
CA HIS A 54 11.54 -2.05 -30.46
C HIS A 54 12.40 -2.11 -29.19
N VAL A 55 12.85 -3.30 -28.82
CA VAL A 55 13.63 -3.55 -27.61
C VAL A 55 15.09 -3.82 -27.97
N VAL A 56 15.99 -3.04 -27.40
CA VAL A 56 17.45 -3.09 -27.63
C VAL A 56 18.23 -3.00 -26.32
N GLY A 57 19.54 -3.26 -26.36
CA GLY A 57 20.44 -3.16 -25.21
C GLY A 57 20.66 -4.50 -24.49
N ALA A 58 20.83 -4.45 -23.16
CA ALA A 58 21.17 -5.60 -22.32
C ALA A 58 19.96 -6.50 -22.01
N VAL A 59 19.31 -7.01 -23.06
CA VAL A 59 18.25 -8.03 -23.00
C VAL A 59 18.69 -9.29 -23.75
N LYS A 60 18.09 -10.44 -23.46
CA LYS A 60 18.52 -11.70 -24.09
C LYS A 60 18.24 -11.76 -25.58
N ARG A 61 17.12 -11.20 -26.04
CA ARG A 61 16.67 -11.26 -27.44
C ARG A 61 16.20 -9.88 -27.92
N PRO A 62 17.10 -9.01 -28.39
CA PRO A 62 16.71 -7.74 -29.02
C PRO A 62 15.79 -7.97 -30.22
N GLY A 63 14.87 -7.04 -30.48
CA GLY A 63 13.93 -7.16 -31.59
C GLY A 63 12.65 -6.34 -31.40
N VAL A 64 11.71 -6.51 -32.34
CA VAL A 64 10.41 -5.83 -32.32
C VAL A 64 9.34 -6.76 -31.74
N TYR A 65 8.56 -6.27 -30.79
CA TYR A 65 7.54 -7.02 -30.07
C TYR A 65 6.20 -6.30 -30.12
N THR A 66 5.12 -7.06 -30.30
CA THR A 66 3.74 -6.57 -30.19
C THR A 66 3.22 -6.95 -28.81
N LEU A 67 2.74 -5.97 -28.06
CA LEU A 67 2.28 -6.11 -26.68
C LEU A 67 0.83 -5.62 -26.56
N ALA A 68 0.16 -6.04 -25.48
CA ALA A 68 -1.16 -5.54 -25.17
C ALA A 68 -1.12 -4.02 -24.92
N ALA A 69 -2.24 -3.36 -25.16
CA ALA A 69 -2.42 -2.00 -24.70
C ALA A 69 -2.16 -1.91 -23.19
N GLN A 70 -1.58 -0.79 -22.73
CA GLN A 70 -1.26 -0.57 -21.31
C GLN A 70 -0.22 -1.55 -20.74
N SER A 71 0.56 -2.24 -21.58
CA SER A 71 1.73 -2.97 -21.12
C SER A 71 2.76 -2.05 -20.49
N ARG A 72 3.52 -2.59 -19.54
CA ARG A 72 4.62 -1.91 -18.87
C ARG A 72 5.95 -2.25 -19.51
N VAL A 73 6.98 -1.48 -19.18
CA VAL A 73 8.36 -1.74 -19.64
C VAL A 73 8.82 -3.16 -19.28
N VAL A 74 8.45 -3.67 -18.09
CA VAL A 74 8.75 -5.05 -17.69
C VAL A 74 8.18 -6.11 -18.64
N ASP A 75 7.01 -5.86 -19.24
CA ASP A 75 6.38 -6.79 -20.18
C ASP A 75 7.18 -6.88 -21.48
N ALA A 76 7.72 -5.74 -21.95
CA ALA A 76 8.61 -5.70 -23.11
C ALA A 76 9.93 -6.44 -22.84
N VAL A 77 10.50 -6.25 -21.65
CA VAL A 77 11.72 -6.95 -21.23
C VAL A 77 11.48 -8.46 -21.15
N ASN A 78 10.34 -8.88 -20.59
CA ASN A 78 9.96 -10.29 -20.52
C ASN A 78 9.73 -10.90 -21.91
N ALA A 79 9.07 -10.17 -22.81
CA ALA A 79 8.91 -10.58 -24.21
C ALA A 79 10.26 -10.77 -24.92
N ALA A 80 11.25 -9.93 -24.60
CA ALA A 80 12.63 -10.05 -25.04
C ALA A 80 13.45 -11.16 -24.33
N GLY A 81 12.81 -12.02 -23.53
CA GLY A 81 13.44 -13.14 -22.82
C GLY A 81 14.07 -12.76 -21.48
N GLY A 82 13.79 -11.56 -20.99
CA GLY A 82 14.34 -11.00 -19.77
C GLY A 82 15.66 -10.25 -20.00
N LEU A 83 16.19 -9.72 -18.90
CA LEU A 83 17.45 -9.01 -18.86
C LEU A 83 18.64 -9.96 -19.14
N ALA A 84 19.66 -9.44 -19.80
CA ALA A 84 20.94 -10.13 -19.97
C ALA A 84 21.75 -10.08 -18.65
N PRO A 85 22.71 -11.01 -18.45
CA PRO A 85 23.64 -10.92 -17.32
C PRO A 85 24.39 -9.57 -17.33
N GLY A 86 24.45 -8.89 -16.18
CA GLY A 86 25.08 -7.58 -16.05
C GLY A 86 24.27 -6.40 -16.56
N ALA A 87 22.98 -6.60 -16.91
CA ALA A 87 22.09 -5.50 -17.20
C ALA A 87 21.91 -4.60 -15.96
N ASP A 88 21.99 -3.30 -16.15
CA ASP A 88 21.79 -2.30 -15.11
C ASP A 88 20.29 -1.97 -14.96
N THR A 89 19.66 -2.54 -13.92
CA THR A 89 18.24 -2.36 -13.64
C THR A 89 17.89 -1.04 -12.99
N GLU A 90 18.86 -0.31 -12.45
CA GLU A 90 18.60 0.96 -11.78
C GLU A 90 18.39 2.11 -12.76
N ARG A 91 18.81 1.92 -14.02
CA ARG A 91 18.69 2.93 -15.08
C ARG A 91 17.32 3.03 -15.72
N ILE A 92 16.42 2.08 -15.48
CA ILE A 92 15.11 2.06 -16.12
C ILE A 92 13.98 1.75 -15.14
N ASN A 93 12.88 2.48 -15.27
CA ASN A 93 11.68 2.19 -14.49
C ASN A 93 10.87 1.07 -15.17
N LEU A 94 11.01 -0.15 -14.65
CA LEU A 94 10.29 -1.33 -15.15
C LEU A 94 8.77 -1.27 -14.95
N ALA A 95 8.29 -0.41 -14.04
CA ALA A 95 6.87 -0.26 -13.74
C ALA A 95 6.17 0.78 -14.62
N ASP A 96 6.91 1.56 -15.42
CA ASP A 96 6.31 2.57 -16.28
C ASP A 96 5.51 1.93 -17.42
N PHE A 97 4.47 2.64 -17.85
CA PHE A 97 3.62 2.23 -18.96
C PHE A 97 4.27 2.58 -20.30
N LEU A 98 4.11 1.68 -21.27
CA LEU A 98 4.43 1.94 -22.66
C LEU A 98 3.33 2.82 -23.27
N ARG A 99 3.74 3.89 -23.96
CA ARG A 99 2.86 4.94 -24.48
C ARG A 99 3.20 5.23 -25.93
#